data_AF-A0A8D1FEG5-F1
#
_entry.id   AF-A0A8D1FEG5-F1
#
_cell.length_a   1.000
_cell.length_b   1.000
_cell.length_c   1.000
_cell.angle_alpha   90.00
_cell.angle_beta   90.00
_cell.angle_gamma   90.00
#
_symmetry.space_group_name_H-M   'P 1'
#
loop_
_entity.id
_entity.type
_entity.pdbx_description
1 polymer ?
#
loop_
_entity_poly.entity_id
_entity_poly.type
_entity_poly.pdbx_seq_one_letter_code
_entity_poly.pdbx_strand_id
1 'polypeptide(L)'
;MAEGGGGARKRAPALLEAARARYESLHISDDVFGESGPDSGGNPFYSTSAASHSSSAASSDDEPERPGPAAPPPGAPDAQDLEEDEAGAGWSATLRDRPPPRFEDTGGPTRKMPPSASAMDFFQLFVPDNVLKNMVVQTNMYARKFQERFGSDGAWVDVTLPEMKAFLGYVISTSTSHCESVLSIWSGGFYSNRSLALVMSQARFEKILKYFHVVAFRSSQTTQGLYKVQPFLDSLQTSFDSAFRPSQTQVLHEPLIDEDPVFIATCTERELRKRKKRKFSLWVRQCSSTGFIIQIYVHLKEGSGPDGLDALKNKPQLHGMVAKNLCRNAAGKNYIIFTGPSITSLTLFEEFEKQEIYCCGLLSSRKSDCTGLPPSMLSNPATPPARGQHQIRMKGSMSLICWYNKGHFRFLTNAYSPMQQGVIIKRRSGEIPCPLAVEAFAAHLSYICKYDDKYSKYFISHKPNKTWQQVFWFAISIAINNAYILYKMSDAYHVKRYSRAQFGERLVRELLGLEDASPAH
;
A
#
# COMPACT_ATOMS: atom_id res chain seq x y z
N MET A 1 -19.20 -15.79 -52.04
CA MET A 1 -19.06 -16.62 -50.83
C MET A 1 -18.08 -15.93 -49.91
N ALA A 2 -18.56 -15.54 -48.74
CA ALA A 2 -17.78 -14.84 -47.72
C ALA A 2 -17.64 -15.76 -46.51
N GLU A 3 -16.41 -16.21 -46.23
CA GLU A 3 -15.94 -16.80 -44.96
C GLU A 3 -14.41 -16.59 -44.94
N GLY A 4 -13.73 -16.18 -43.87
CA GLY A 4 -14.13 -15.89 -42.50
C GLY A 4 -13.02 -15.09 -41.80
N GLY A 5 -13.36 -13.90 -41.32
CA GLY A 5 -12.51 -13.03 -40.48
C GLY A 5 -12.99 -12.97 -39.03
N GLY A 6 -13.49 -14.08 -38.47
CA GLY A 6 -14.20 -14.11 -37.18
C GLY A 6 -13.38 -14.54 -35.95
N GLY A 7 -12.15 -15.03 -36.11
CA GLY A 7 -11.41 -15.71 -35.03
C GLY A 7 -10.79 -14.81 -33.95
N ALA A 8 -10.35 -13.60 -34.31
CA ALA A 8 -9.60 -12.74 -33.38
C ALA A 8 -10.50 -11.99 -32.38
N ARG A 9 -11.72 -11.60 -32.78
CA ARG A 9 -12.65 -10.82 -31.93
C ARG A 9 -13.34 -11.67 -30.85
N LYS A 10 -13.49 -12.98 -31.05
CA LYS A 10 -14.12 -13.89 -30.07
C LYS A 10 -13.16 -14.45 -29.00
N ARG A 11 -11.84 -14.47 -29.25
CA ARG A 11 -10.84 -14.93 -28.27
C ARG A 11 -10.56 -13.94 -27.14
N ALA A 12 -10.60 -12.63 -27.41
CA ALA A 12 -10.29 -11.61 -26.41
C ALA A 12 -11.31 -11.54 -25.25
N PRO A 13 -12.64 -11.64 -25.47
CA PRO A 13 -13.63 -11.72 -24.38
C PRO A 13 -13.46 -12.99 -23.54
N ALA A 14 -13.24 -14.15 -24.17
CA ALA A 14 -13.07 -15.43 -23.49
C ALA A 14 -11.80 -15.48 -22.61
N LEU A 15 -10.70 -14.86 -23.06
CA LEU A 15 -9.48 -14.73 -22.27
C LEU A 15 -9.64 -13.77 -21.08
N LEU A 16 -10.46 -12.72 -21.23
CA LEU A 16 -10.82 -11.78 -20.16
C LEU A 16 -11.72 -12.44 -19.11
N GLU A 17 -12.67 -13.26 -19.55
CA GLU A 17 -13.56 -14.03 -18.68
C GLU A 17 -12.80 -15.14 -17.95
N ALA A 18 -11.88 -15.84 -18.63
CA ALA A 18 -10.97 -16.80 -18.00
C ALA A 18 -9.96 -16.14 -17.04
N ALA A 19 -9.55 -14.89 -17.30
CA ALA A 19 -8.77 -14.11 -16.35
C ALA A 19 -9.64 -13.71 -15.14
N ARG A 20 -10.89 -13.28 -15.35
CA ARG A 20 -11.83 -12.88 -14.28
C ARG A 20 -12.18 -14.06 -13.36
N ALA A 21 -12.51 -15.22 -13.91
CA ALA A 21 -12.76 -16.44 -13.15
C ALA A 21 -11.52 -16.88 -12.33
N ARG A 22 -10.31 -16.63 -12.85
CA ARG A 22 -9.05 -16.87 -12.11
C ARG A 22 -8.77 -15.81 -11.05
N TYR A 23 -9.13 -14.55 -11.29
CA TYR A 23 -9.08 -13.52 -10.25
C TYR A 23 -10.05 -13.85 -9.10
N GLU A 24 -11.26 -14.33 -9.43
CA GLU A 24 -12.23 -14.81 -8.45
C GLU A 24 -11.70 -16.02 -7.66
N SER A 25 -11.03 -16.98 -8.31
CA SER A 25 -10.39 -18.10 -7.60
C SER A 25 -9.19 -17.67 -6.72
N LEU A 26 -8.57 -16.54 -7.05
CA LEU A 26 -7.57 -15.87 -6.21
C LEU A 26 -8.19 -14.89 -5.20
N HIS A 27 -9.52 -14.90 -5.05
CA HIS A 27 -10.28 -14.03 -4.16
C HIS A 27 -10.08 -12.53 -4.43
N ILE A 28 -9.78 -12.13 -5.67
CA ILE A 28 -9.65 -10.73 -6.09
C ILE A 28 -10.98 -10.30 -6.72
N SER A 29 -11.70 -9.39 -6.06
CA SER A 29 -13.00 -8.89 -6.53
C SER A 29 -12.85 -7.60 -7.33
N ASP A 30 -13.00 -7.66 -8.65
CA ASP A 30 -13.08 -6.47 -9.52
C ASP A 30 -14.35 -5.62 -9.26
N ASP A 31 -15.38 -6.18 -8.64
CA ASP A 31 -16.69 -5.53 -8.42
C ASP A 31 -16.62 -4.36 -7.43
N VAL A 32 -15.58 -4.31 -6.60
CA VAL A 32 -15.30 -3.15 -5.76
C VAL A 32 -14.83 -1.97 -6.63
N PHE A 33 -14.29 -2.18 -7.83
CA PHE A 33 -13.53 -1.16 -8.55
C PHE A 33 -14.23 -0.45 -9.69
N GLY A 34 -15.49 -0.74 -10.01
CA GLY A 34 -16.33 0.06 -10.91
C GLY A 34 -15.58 0.64 -12.12
N GLU A 35 -15.63 -0.09 -13.22
CA GLU A 35 -15.09 0.19 -14.57
C GLU A 35 -13.71 -0.41 -14.90
N SER A 36 -13.72 -1.21 -15.97
CA SER A 36 -12.59 -1.82 -16.66
C SER A 36 -11.73 -0.74 -17.33
N GLY A 37 -10.76 -0.17 -16.60
CA GLY A 37 -9.73 0.68 -17.19
C GLY A 37 -8.81 -0.07 -18.18
N PRO A 38 -8.19 0.60 -19.16
CA PRO A 38 -7.33 -0.04 -20.16
C PRO A 38 -5.99 -0.52 -19.58
N ASP A 39 -5.48 -1.60 -20.20
CA ASP A 39 -4.23 -2.35 -20.04
C ASP A 39 -3.30 -2.10 -18.83
N SER A 40 -3.01 -3.19 -18.10
CA SER A 40 -1.97 -3.39 -17.07
C SER A 40 -0.51 -3.17 -17.55
N GLY A 41 -0.26 -2.28 -18.51
CA GLY A 41 1.03 -2.08 -19.19
C GLY A 41 2.19 -1.67 -18.27
N GLY A 42 1.88 -1.14 -17.08
CA GLY A 42 2.86 -0.76 -16.06
C GLY A 42 3.32 -1.89 -15.13
N ASN A 43 2.65 -3.05 -15.09
CA ASN A 43 3.07 -4.16 -14.24
C ASN A 43 4.22 -4.93 -14.93
N PRO A 44 5.41 -5.10 -14.30
CA PRO A 44 6.56 -5.78 -14.91
C PRO A 44 6.23 -7.20 -15.39
N PHE A 45 5.33 -7.91 -14.71
CA PHE A 45 4.89 -9.25 -15.11
C PHE A 45 4.10 -9.21 -16.43
N TYR A 46 3.35 -8.14 -16.68
CA TYR A 46 2.46 -7.98 -17.84
C TYR A 46 3.04 -7.10 -18.96
N SER A 47 4.08 -6.29 -18.70
CA SER A 47 4.59 -5.28 -19.63
C SER A 47 5.17 -5.83 -20.94
N THR A 48 4.91 -5.13 -22.03
CA THR A 48 5.29 -5.49 -23.41
C THR A 48 6.50 -4.72 -23.94
N SER A 49 6.86 -3.54 -23.40
CA SER A 49 7.96 -2.73 -23.95
C SER A 49 9.34 -3.22 -23.51
N ALA A 50 10.18 -3.58 -24.48
CA ALA A 50 11.62 -3.46 -24.37
C ALA A 50 11.95 -1.99 -24.69
N ALA A 51 11.89 -1.10 -23.70
CA ALA A 51 12.23 0.30 -23.93
C ALA A 51 13.74 0.46 -23.71
N SER A 52 14.49 0.19 -24.76
CA SER A 52 15.76 0.84 -25.04
C SER A 52 15.48 2.34 -25.14
N HIS A 53 15.82 3.11 -24.12
CA HIS A 53 16.09 4.54 -24.28
C HIS A 53 17.41 4.85 -23.61
N SER A 54 18.46 4.61 -24.42
CA SER A 54 19.61 5.51 -24.46
C SER A 54 19.08 6.95 -24.59
N SER A 55 19.42 7.79 -23.62
CA SER A 55 19.45 9.23 -23.79
C SER A 55 20.57 9.79 -22.92
N SER A 56 21.74 9.89 -23.55
CA SER A 56 22.68 11.02 -23.47
C SER A 56 22.68 11.84 -22.16
N ALA A 57 23.64 11.54 -21.30
CA ALA A 57 24.28 12.58 -20.50
C ALA A 57 25.65 12.88 -21.15
N ALA A 58 25.88 14.17 -21.37
CA ALA A 58 27.07 14.70 -21.99
C ALA A 58 28.36 14.33 -21.22
N SER A 59 29.42 14.26 -22.00
CA SER A 59 30.83 14.09 -21.67
C SER A 59 31.32 14.78 -20.40
N SER A 60 31.98 14.01 -19.55
CA SER A 60 33.22 14.43 -18.90
C SER A 60 34.16 13.24 -18.94
N ASP A 61 35.29 13.41 -19.60
CA ASP A 61 36.35 12.43 -19.83
C ASP A 61 36.88 11.83 -18.53
N ASP A 62 36.96 10.50 -18.50
CA ASP A 62 38.07 9.73 -17.94
C ASP A 62 37.86 8.25 -18.34
N GLU A 63 38.56 7.82 -19.40
CA GLU A 63 38.69 6.40 -19.74
C GLU A 63 39.65 5.71 -18.77
N PRO A 64 39.32 4.47 -18.35
CA PRO A 64 40.35 3.45 -18.29
C PRO A 64 40.02 2.29 -19.24
N GLU A 65 41.08 1.80 -19.88
CA GLU A 65 41.11 0.77 -20.91
C GLU A 65 40.31 -0.51 -20.58
N ARG A 66 39.75 -1.12 -21.64
CA ARG A 66 39.17 -2.48 -21.61
C ARG A 66 40.19 -3.53 -21.18
N PRO A 67 39.89 -4.39 -20.19
CA PRO A 67 40.51 -5.71 -20.12
C PRO A 67 39.83 -6.63 -21.13
N GLY A 68 40.63 -7.41 -21.87
CA GLY A 68 40.16 -8.54 -22.67
C GLY A 68 39.51 -9.65 -21.81
N PRO A 69 39.09 -10.77 -22.41
CA PRO A 69 38.39 -11.83 -21.68
C PRO A 69 39.28 -12.40 -20.58
N ALA A 70 38.98 -12.06 -19.33
CA ALA A 70 39.66 -12.62 -18.17
C ALA A 70 39.19 -14.05 -17.96
N ALA A 71 40.14 -14.98 -17.87
CA ALA A 71 39.91 -16.33 -17.36
C ALA A 71 39.28 -16.27 -15.95
N PRO A 72 38.42 -17.24 -15.57
CA PRO A 72 37.83 -17.26 -14.24
C PRO A 72 38.95 -17.33 -13.17
N PRO A 73 38.78 -16.63 -12.03
CA PRO A 73 39.76 -16.68 -10.95
C PRO A 73 39.88 -18.13 -10.42
N PRO A 74 41.08 -18.57 -10.02
CA PRO A 74 41.25 -19.90 -9.44
C PRO A 74 40.55 -19.94 -8.09
N GLY A 75 39.55 -20.82 -7.95
CA GLY A 75 38.84 -21.04 -6.69
C GLY A 75 37.34 -20.74 -6.68
N ALA A 76 36.68 -20.58 -7.84
CA ALA A 76 35.22 -20.72 -7.87
C ALA A 76 34.87 -22.19 -7.57
N PRO A 77 34.04 -22.49 -6.55
CA PRO A 77 33.65 -23.86 -6.22
C PRO A 77 32.97 -24.51 -7.42
N ASP A 78 33.22 -25.81 -7.63
CA ASP A 78 32.63 -26.52 -8.76
C ASP A 78 31.11 -26.61 -8.59
N ALA A 79 30.36 -26.73 -9.69
CA ALA A 79 28.90 -26.75 -9.62
C ALA A 79 28.36 -27.91 -8.76
N GLN A 80 29.13 -28.99 -8.66
CA GLN A 80 28.83 -30.16 -7.84
C GLN A 80 29.04 -29.87 -6.34
N ASP A 81 30.12 -29.16 -5.97
CA ASP A 81 30.40 -28.77 -4.58
C ASP A 81 29.28 -27.86 -4.04
N LEU A 82 28.79 -26.94 -4.87
CA LEU A 82 27.67 -26.06 -4.51
C LEU A 82 26.36 -26.83 -4.30
N GLU A 83 26.08 -27.85 -5.09
CA GLU A 83 24.87 -28.67 -4.92
C GLU A 83 24.92 -29.54 -3.66
N GLU A 84 26.10 -30.08 -3.31
CA GLU A 84 26.31 -30.83 -2.07
C GLU A 84 26.17 -29.95 -0.82
N ASP A 85 26.77 -28.76 -0.82
CA ASP A 85 26.63 -27.77 0.27
C ASP A 85 25.18 -27.31 0.44
N GLU A 86 24.46 -27.06 -0.66
CA GLU A 86 23.05 -26.68 -0.65
C GLU A 86 22.16 -27.80 -0.09
N ALA A 87 22.46 -29.06 -0.43
CA ALA A 87 21.79 -30.23 0.13
C ALA A 87 22.06 -30.38 1.64
N GLY A 88 23.29 -30.12 2.07
CA GLY A 88 23.68 -30.07 3.49
C GLY A 88 22.93 -28.96 4.26
N ALA A 89 22.63 -27.85 3.60
CA ALA A 89 21.79 -26.77 4.14
C ALA A 89 20.27 -27.05 4.09
N GLY A 90 19.88 -28.23 3.59
CA GLY A 90 18.50 -28.72 3.56
C GLY A 90 17.69 -28.31 2.32
N TRP A 91 18.32 -27.75 1.29
CA TRP A 91 17.66 -27.43 0.02
C TRP A 91 17.67 -28.65 -0.93
N SER A 92 16.54 -28.92 -1.58
CA SER A 92 16.40 -30.05 -2.49
C SER A 92 15.66 -29.67 -3.77
N ALA A 93 16.02 -30.32 -4.87
CA ALA A 93 15.26 -30.31 -6.13
C ALA A 93 13.99 -31.17 -6.06
N THR A 94 13.89 -32.07 -5.07
CA THR A 94 12.74 -32.98 -4.92
C THR A 94 11.53 -32.21 -4.43
N LEU A 95 10.55 -32.03 -5.32
CA LEU A 95 9.33 -31.31 -5.00
C LEU A 95 8.36 -32.20 -4.21
N ARG A 96 7.73 -31.61 -3.20
CA ARG A 96 6.66 -32.24 -2.43
C ARG A 96 5.42 -31.38 -2.55
N ASP A 97 4.31 -32.02 -2.92
CA ASP A 97 3.03 -31.33 -2.93
C ASP A 97 2.63 -30.97 -1.50
N ARG A 98 2.03 -29.79 -1.35
CA ARG A 98 1.48 -29.32 -0.08
C ARG A 98 0.15 -28.63 -0.36
N PRO A 99 -0.91 -28.97 0.38
CA PRO A 99 -2.16 -28.24 0.25
C PRO A 99 -1.95 -26.77 0.64
N PRO A 100 -2.65 -25.83 0.01
CA PRO A 100 -2.64 -24.44 0.43
C PRO A 100 -3.16 -24.33 1.88
N PRO A 101 -2.75 -23.29 2.62
CA PRO A 101 -3.22 -23.08 3.98
C PRO A 101 -4.74 -22.94 4.01
N ARG A 102 -5.40 -23.71 4.88
CA ARG A 102 -6.86 -23.72 5.01
C ARG A 102 -7.34 -22.42 5.64
N PHE A 103 -8.35 -21.80 5.05
CA PHE A 103 -8.95 -20.56 5.56
C PHE A 103 -10.47 -20.69 5.57
N GLU A 104 -11.07 -20.61 6.75
CA GLU A 104 -12.51 -20.81 6.98
C GLU A 104 -13.23 -19.53 7.40
N ASP A 105 -12.48 -18.47 7.69
CA ASP A 105 -13.05 -17.20 8.12
C ASP A 105 -13.75 -16.51 6.93
N THR A 106 -14.95 -15.97 7.16
CA THR A 106 -15.63 -15.12 6.18
C THR A 106 -15.13 -13.68 6.31
N GLY A 107 -14.55 -13.15 5.23
CA GLY A 107 -14.13 -11.75 5.15
C GLY A 107 -15.30 -10.78 4.96
N GLY A 108 -15.09 -9.49 5.28
CA GLY A 108 -16.03 -8.41 5.03
C GLY A 108 -16.29 -7.49 6.23
N PRO A 109 -17.20 -6.51 6.08
CA PRO A 109 -17.65 -5.66 7.17
C PRO A 109 -18.19 -6.48 8.34
N THR A 110 -17.82 -6.12 9.57
CA THR A 110 -18.32 -6.79 10.79
C THR A 110 -19.69 -6.28 11.22
N ARG A 111 -20.08 -5.10 10.74
CA ARG A 111 -21.34 -4.43 11.07
C ARG A 111 -22.12 -4.16 9.79
N LYS A 112 -23.41 -4.50 9.82
CA LYS A 112 -24.36 -4.09 8.80
C LYS A 112 -24.79 -2.64 9.03
N MET A 113 -24.59 -1.79 8.02
CA MET A 113 -25.03 -0.39 8.04
C MET A 113 -26.45 -0.29 7.43
N PRO A 114 -27.30 0.63 7.92
CA PRO A 114 -28.64 0.81 7.35
C PRO A 114 -28.55 1.30 5.88
N PRO A 115 -29.52 0.99 5.02
CA PRO A 115 -29.52 1.47 3.62
C PRO A 115 -29.54 3.00 3.48
N SER A 116 -29.98 3.72 4.52
CA SER A 116 -29.97 5.17 4.60
C SER A 116 -28.65 5.77 5.10
N ALA A 117 -27.64 4.95 5.42
CA ALA A 117 -26.38 5.41 5.99
C ALA A 117 -25.66 6.39 5.04
N SER A 118 -25.23 7.51 5.60
CA SER A 118 -24.59 8.62 4.89
C SER A 118 -23.07 8.44 4.79
N ALA A 119 -22.38 9.33 4.05
CA ALA A 119 -20.92 9.29 3.97
C ALA A 119 -20.26 9.53 5.35
N MET A 120 -20.83 10.44 6.15
CA MET A 120 -20.46 10.68 7.54
C MET A 120 -20.63 9.43 8.40
N ASP A 121 -21.73 8.69 8.27
CA ASP A 121 -21.97 7.49 9.08
C ASP A 121 -20.84 6.45 8.90
N PHE A 122 -20.37 6.25 7.68
CA PHE A 122 -19.22 5.39 7.40
C PHE A 122 -17.90 5.99 7.90
N PHE A 123 -17.70 7.30 7.76
CA PHE A 123 -16.50 7.99 8.25
C PHE A 123 -16.39 7.93 9.78
N GLN A 124 -17.51 8.10 10.49
CA GLN A 124 -17.57 8.09 11.95
C GLN A 124 -17.35 6.71 12.58
N LEU A 125 -17.34 5.62 11.78
CA LEU A 125 -16.83 4.33 12.24
C LEU A 125 -15.33 4.42 12.63
N PHE A 126 -14.59 5.30 11.97
CA PHE A 126 -13.15 5.49 12.15
C PHE A 126 -12.79 6.78 12.89
N VAL A 127 -13.59 7.83 12.71
CA VAL A 127 -13.41 9.13 13.37
C VAL A 127 -14.69 9.54 14.09
N PRO A 128 -15.05 8.83 15.18
CA PRO A 128 -16.27 9.11 15.93
C PRO A 128 -16.22 10.46 16.67
N ASP A 129 -17.39 10.95 17.08
CA ASP A 129 -17.51 12.28 17.72
C ASP A 129 -16.71 12.42 19.01
N ASN A 130 -16.45 11.35 19.76
CA ASN A 130 -15.55 11.40 20.93
C ASN A 130 -14.10 11.70 20.54
N VAL A 131 -13.62 11.18 19.41
CA VAL A 131 -12.30 11.50 18.85
C VAL A 131 -12.23 12.98 18.44
N LEU A 132 -13.27 13.49 17.77
CA LEU A 132 -13.36 14.89 17.39
C LEU A 132 -13.47 15.83 18.61
N LYS A 133 -14.25 15.47 19.62
CA LYS A 133 -14.34 16.19 20.90
C LYS A 133 -12.98 16.24 21.60
N ASN A 134 -12.19 15.17 21.55
CA ASN A 134 -10.82 15.21 22.08
C ASN A 134 -9.94 16.21 21.31
N MET A 135 -10.02 16.25 19.97
CA MET A 135 -9.28 17.26 19.18
C MET A 135 -9.69 18.69 19.55
N VAL A 136 -10.98 18.94 19.82
CA VAL A 136 -11.48 20.23 20.32
C VAL A 136 -10.80 20.59 21.64
N VAL A 137 -10.85 19.70 22.63
CA VAL A 137 -10.24 19.92 23.95
C VAL A 137 -8.75 20.21 23.82
N GLN A 138 -8.03 19.42 23.04
CA GLN A 138 -6.57 19.54 22.87
C GLN A 138 -6.18 20.82 22.12
N THR A 139 -6.97 21.22 21.12
CA THR A 139 -6.77 22.47 20.37
C THR A 139 -6.99 23.69 21.27
N ASN A 140 -8.09 23.75 22.02
CA ASN A 140 -8.39 24.85 22.94
C ASN A 140 -7.38 24.93 24.09
N MET A 141 -6.95 23.77 24.60
CA MET A 141 -5.93 23.69 25.64
C MET A 141 -4.57 24.19 25.14
N TYR A 142 -4.16 23.82 23.92
CA TYR A 142 -2.94 24.36 23.31
C TYR A 142 -3.02 25.87 23.09
N ALA A 143 -4.17 26.37 22.59
CA ALA A 143 -4.36 27.80 22.36
C ALA A 143 -4.21 28.64 23.63
N ARG A 144 -4.83 28.23 24.74
CA ARG A 144 -4.69 28.90 26.05
C ARG A 144 -3.23 28.97 26.50
N LYS A 145 -2.54 27.82 26.48
CA LYS A 145 -1.13 27.72 26.91
C LYS A 145 -0.16 28.48 26.01
N PHE A 146 -0.43 28.51 24.70
CA PHE A 146 0.36 29.32 23.77
C PHE A 146 0.20 30.81 24.10
N GLN A 147 -1.02 31.25 24.39
CA GLN A 147 -1.30 32.65 24.72
C GLN A 147 -0.68 33.07 26.07
N GLU A 148 -0.72 32.21 27.07
CA GLU A 148 -0.04 32.42 28.36
C GLU A 148 1.48 32.68 28.17
N ARG A 149 2.11 32.02 27.20
CA ARG A 149 3.56 32.06 26.99
C ARG A 149 4.03 33.12 26.00
N PHE A 150 3.24 33.39 24.96
CA PHE A 150 3.67 34.18 23.80
C PHE A 150 2.79 35.42 23.54
N GLY A 151 1.89 35.75 24.48
CA GLY A 151 1.00 36.90 24.38
C GLY A 151 -0.42 36.53 23.95
N SER A 152 -1.39 37.38 24.33
CA SER A 152 -2.80 37.15 24.06
C SER A 152 -3.14 37.28 22.58
N ASP A 153 -4.01 36.41 22.10
CA ASP A 153 -4.62 36.46 20.77
C ASP A 153 -6.11 36.78 20.96
N GLY A 154 -6.45 38.07 21.04
CA GLY A 154 -7.81 38.52 21.35
C GLY A 154 -8.88 38.09 20.33
N ALA A 155 -8.47 37.57 19.16
CA ALA A 155 -9.37 36.98 18.17
C ALA A 155 -9.61 35.47 18.38
N TRP A 156 -8.96 34.84 19.37
CA TRP A 156 -9.19 33.45 19.71
C TRP A 156 -10.49 33.28 20.49
N VAL A 157 -11.36 32.43 19.94
CA VAL A 157 -12.52 31.87 20.63
C VAL A 157 -12.35 30.36 20.63
N ASP A 158 -12.72 29.71 21.73
CA ASP A 158 -12.64 28.26 21.83
C ASP A 158 -13.42 27.58 20.70
N VAL A 159 -12.78 26.58 20.10
CA VAL A 159 -13.34 25.78 19.02
C VAL A 159 -14.45 24.90 19.56
N THR A 160 -15.54 24.78 18.80
CA THR A 160 -16.65 23.87 19.10
C THR A 160 -16.57 22.58 18.27
N LEU A 161 -17.36 21.56 18.62
CA LEU A 161 -17.43 20.33 17.82
C LEU A 161 -17.88 20.59 16.36
N PRO A 162 -18.93 21.40 16.08
CA PRO A 162 -19.29 21.76 14.71
C PRO A 162 -18.14 22.47 13.96
N GLU A 163 -17.43 23.39 14.61
CA GLU A 163 -16.28 24.06 13.98
C GLU A 163 -15.13 23.09 13.69
N MET A 164 -14.88 22.11 14.56
CA MET A 164 -13.86 21.09 14.31
C MET A 164 -14.25 20.17 13.14
N LYS A 165 -15.54 19.79 13.03
CA LYS A 165 -16.06 19.05 11.86
C LYS A 165 -15.88 19.87 10.59
N ALA A 166 -16.27 21.14 10.60
CA ALA A 166 -16.10 22.04 9.47
C ALA A 166 -14.61 22.21 9.09
N PHE A 167 -13.73 22.43 10.07
CA PHE A 167 -12.27 22.51 9.87
C PHE A 167 -11.72 21.28 9.16
N LEU A 168 -12.08 20.07 9.61
CA LEU A 168 -11.69 18.84 8.91
C LEU A 168 -12.30 18.76 7.51
N GLY A 169 -13.57 19.15 7.33
CA GLY A 169 -14.22 19.19 6.03
C GLY A 169 -13.49 20.09 5.03
N TYR A 170 -13.04 21.27 5.45
CA TYR A 170 -12.21 22.15 4.62
C TYR A 170 -10.88 21.49 4.22
N VAL A 171 -10.17 20.85 5.16
CA VAL A 171 -8.91 20.17 4.85
C VAL A 171 -9.14 18.95 3.94
N ILE A 172 -10.20 18.18 4.16
CA ILE A 172 -10.57 17.02 3.34
C ILE A 172 -10.93 17.46 1.92
N SER A 173 -11.55 18.64 1.74
CA SER A 173 -11.94 19.14 0.43
C SER A 173 -10.77 19.30 -0.56
N THR A 174 -9.53 19.42 -0.07
CA THR A 174 -8.36 19.49 -0.95
C THR A 174 -8.08 18.17 -1.65
N SER A 175 -8.47 17.05 -1.04
CA SER A 175 -8.37 15.72 -1.64
C SER A 175 -9.42 15.47 -2.74
N THR A 176 -10.57 16.14 -2.69
CA THR A 176 -11.65 15.99 -3.66
C THR A 176 -11.52 16.98 -4.82
N SER A 177 -11.12 18.21 -4.52
CA SER A 177 -10.89 19.26 -5.53
C SER A 177 -9.50 19.21 -6.17
N HIS A 178 -8.61 18.34 -5.69
CA HIS A 178 -7.20 18.26 -6.08
C HIS A 178 -6.45 19.61 -6.03
N CYS A 179 -6.87 20.49 -5.12
CA CYS A 179 -6.21 21.78 -4.90
C CYS A 179 -5.13 21.63 -3.82
N GLU A 180 -3.98 22.32 -3.95
CA GLU A 180 -2.93 22.26 -2.91
C GLU A 180 -3.26 23.09 -1.67
N SER A 181 -4.04 24.17 -1.83
CA SER A 181 -4.31 25.13 -0.77
C SER A 181 -5.79 25.16 -0.41
N VAL A 182 -6.08 24.86 0.85
CA VAL A 182 -7.44 25.02 1.42
C VAL A 182 -7.92 26.47 1.28
N LEU A 183 -6.99 27.44 1.33
CA LEU A 183 -7.33 28.87 1.28
C LEU A 183 -7.96 29.29 -0.06
N SER A 184 -7.77 28.50 -1.12
CA SER A 184 -8.37 28.77 -2.42
C SER A 184 -9.91 28.80 -2.38
N ILE A 185 -10.53 28.16 -1.38
CA ILE A 185 -11.98 28.18 -1.16
C ILE A 185 -12.52 29.61 -0.99
N TRP A 186 -11.80 30.46 -0.28
CA TRP A 186 -12.17 31.86 -0.03
C TRP A 186 -11.61 32.84 -1.07
N SER A 187 -10.86 32.34 -2.05
CA SER A 187 -10.35 33.18 -3.14
C SER A 187 -11.45 33.50 -4.18
N GLY A 188 -11.15 34.38 -5.15
CA GLY A 188 -12.00 34.60 -6.32
C GLY A 188 -11.66 33.73 -7.54
N GLY A 189 -10.78 32.74 -7.38
CA GLY A 189 -10.26 31.93 -8.49
C GLY A 189 -11.08 30.67 -8.82
N PHE A 190 -10.55 29.86 -9.73
CA PHE A 190 -11.18 28.62 -10.21
C PHE A 190 -11.54 27.63 -9.08
N TYR A 191 -10.70 27.53 -8.06
CA TYR A 191 -10.91 26.65 -6.90
C TYR A 191 -11.71 27.29 -5.76
N SER A 192 -12.31 28.47 -6.00
CA SER A 192 -13.20 29.09 -5.03
C SER A 192 -14.48 28.29 -4.84
N ASN A 193 -15.01 28.30 -3.62
CA ASN A 193 -16.28 27.65 -3.34
C ASN A 193 -17.09 28.48 -2.35
N ARG A 194 -18.06 29.23 -2.89
CA ARG A 194 -18.87 30.17 -2.09
C ARG A 194 -19.69 29.46 -1.02
N SER A 195 -20.26 28.30 -1.33
CA SER A 195 -21.06 27.53 -0.37
C SER A 195 -20.23 27.07 0.82
N LEU A 196 -19.01 26.59 0.59
CA LEU A 196 -18.09 26.24 1.68
C LEU A 196 -17.60 27.50 2.41
N ALA A 197 -17.26 28.57 1.70
CA ALA A 197 -16.73 29.80 2.29
C ALA A 197 -17.71 30.51 3.25
N LEU A 198 -19.03 30.27 3.11
CA LEU A 198 -20.06 30.85 3.98
C LEU A 198 -20.15 30.17 5.37
N VAL A 199 -19.65 28.95 5.51
CA VAL A 199 -19.74 28.18 6.77
C VAL A 199 -18.77 28.70 7.84
N MET A 200 -17.57 29.11 7.43
CA MET A 200 -16.53 29.64 8.32
C MET A 200 -15.70 30.66 7.54
N SER A 201 -15.36 31.78 8.18
CA SER A 201 -14.48 32.78 7.55
C SER A 201 -13.05 32.24 7.40
N GLN A 202 -12.32 32.73 6.39
CA GLN A 202 -10.90 32.40 6.20
C GLN A 202 -10.09 32.68 7.47
N ALA A 203 -10.30 33.86 8.08
CA ALA A 203 -9.61 34.26 9.31
C ALA A 203 -9.85 33.27 10.46
N ARG A 204 -11.09 32.76 10.61
CA ARG A 204 -11.40 31.75 11.63
C ARG A 204 -10.74 30.41 11.31
N PHE A 205 -10.78 29.96 10.06
CA PHE A 205 -10.11 28.73 9.64
C PHE A 205 -8.60 28.77 9.90
N GLU A 206 -7.91 29.84 9.49
CA GLU A 206 -6.48 30.02 9.71
C GLU A 206 -6.13 30.06 11.20
N LYS A 207 -7.00 30.67 12.01
CA LYS A 207 -6.85 30.70 13.46
C LYS A 207 -6.96 29.29 14.07
N ILE A 208 -7.93 28.48 13.65
CA ILE A 208 -8.03 27.07 14.09
C ILE A 208 -6.80 26.30 13.63
N LEU A 209 -6.37 26.48 12.38
CA LEU A 209 -5.19 25.82 11.81
C LEU A 209 -3.90 26.12 12.61
N LYS A 210 -3.72 27.37 13.06
CA LYS A 210 -2.59 27.80 13.89
C LYS A 210 -2.51 26.99 15.19
N TYR A 211 -3.65 26.74 15.83
CA TYR A 211 -3.72 26.11 17.14
C TYR A 211 -4.05 24.62 17.13
N PHE A 212 -4.43 24.05 15.98
CA PHE A 212 -4.85 22.65 15.84
C PHE A 212 -3.83 21.67 16.43
N HIS A 213 -4.29 20.86 17.40
CA HIS A 213 -3.53 19.79 18.03
C HIS A 213 -4.42 18.58 18.31
N VAL A 214 -3.89 17.38 18.06
CA VAL A 214 -4.51 16.10 18.48
C VAL A 214 -4.08 15.75 19.91
N VAL A 215 -2.82 16.03 20.27
CA VAL A 215 -2.32 16.00 21.64
C VAL A 215 -1.46 17.24 21.84
N ALA A 216 -1.86 18.10 22.77
CA ALA A 216 -1.18 19.37 23.00
C ALA A 216 0.12 19.21 23.78
N PHE A 217 0.14 18.33 24.79
CA PHE A 217 1.29 18.13 25.68
C PHE A 217 1.69 16.67 25.81
N ARG A 218 3.00 16.45 25.90
CA ARG A 218 3.58 15.15 26.13
C ARG A 218 3.25 14.70 27.56
N SER A 219 2.77 13.47 27.71
CA SER A 219 2.71 12.86 29.04
C SER A 219 4.13 12.51 29.51
N SER A 220 4.36 12.51 30.82
CA SER A 220 5.64 12.06 31.40
C SER A 220 5.98 10.61 31.06
N GLN A 221 4.99 9.80 30.69
CA GLN A 221 5.14 8.37 30.40
C GLN A 221 5.43 8.06 28.92
N THR A 222 5.30 9.05 28.01
CA THR A 222 5.43 8.80 26.56
C THR A 222 6.80 9.19 26.03
N THR A 223 7.70 8.22 25.85
CA THR A 223 9.06 8.43 25.30
C THR A 223 9.13 8.47 23.77
N GLN A 224 8.03 8.13 23.09
CA GLN A 224 7.97 8.01 21.62
C GLN A 224 7.84 9.36 20.90
N GLY A 225 8.48 9.52 19.74
CA GLY A 225 8.45 10.74 18.94
C GLY A 225 7.10 11.08 18.29
N LEU A 226 6.22 10.08 18.16
CA LEU A 226 4.86 10.21 17.58
C LEU A 226 3.77 10.60 18.59
N TYR A 227 4.14 10.93 19.84
CA TYR A 227 3.16 11.19 20.92
C TYR A 227 2.05 12.19 20.57
N LYS A 228 2.33 13.14 19.65
CA LYS A 228 1.37 14.15 19.21
C LYS A 228 0.16 13.59 18.44
N VAL A 229 0.28 12.39 17.90
CA VAL A 229 -0.74 11.74 17.06
C VAL A 229 -1.03 10.29 17.47
N GLN A 230 -0.18 9.69 18.31
CA GLN A 230 -0.30 8.27 18.70
C GLN A 230 -1.70 7.88 19.20
N PRO A 231 -2.37 8.64 20.10
CA PRO A 231 -3.71 8.24 20.55
C PRO A 231 -4.75 8.17 19.43
N PHE A 232 -4.60 9.01 18.39
CA PHE A 232 -5.45 8.94 17.21
C PHE A 232 -5.15 7.70 16.37
N LEU A 233 -3.87 7.35 16.20
CA LEU A 233 -3.48 6.13 15.49
C LEU A 233 -4.00 4.87 16.21
N ASP A 234 -3.91 4.83 17.54
CA ASP A 234 -4.39 3.70 18.35
C ASP A 234 -5.92 3.57 18.28
N SER A 235 -6.64 4.69 18.37
CA SER A 235 -8.10 4.73 18.17
C SER A 235 -8.48 4.24 16.78
N LEU A 236 -7.77 4.70 15.75
CA LEU A 236 -8.03 4.31 14.37
C LEU A 236 -7.77 2.82 14.14
N GLN A 237 -6.69 2.29 14.72
CA GLN A 237 -6.36 0.88 14.65
C GLN A 237 -7.45 0.01 15.29
N THR A 238 -7.98 0.44 16.44
CA THR A 238 -9.09 -0.24 17.11
C THR A 238 -10.36 -0.24 16.23
N SER A 239 -10.64 0.87 15.55
CA SER A 239 -11.74 0.94 14.59
C SER A 239 -11.54 0.04 13.37
N PHE A 240 -10.31 -0.09 12.84
CA PHE A 240 -10.03 -1.02 11.73
C PHE A 240 -10.27 -2.47 12.12
N ASP A 241 -9.73 -2.88 13.27
CA ASP A 241 -9.86 -4.26 13.76
C ASP A 241 -11.32 -4.61 14.09
N SER A 242 -12.10 -3.65 14.57
CA SER A 242 -13.52 -3.86 14.88
C SER A 242 -14.46 -3.77 13.69
N ALA A 243 -14.12 -3.03 12.63
CA ALA A 243 -15.02 -2.76 11.50
C ALA A 243 -14.92 -3.76 10.34
N PHE A 244 -13.80 -4.50 10.22
CA PHE A 244 -13.54 -5.33 9.05
C PHE A 244 -12.80 -6.62 9.38
N ARG A 245 -13.31 -7.76 8.87
CA ARG A 245 -12.61 -9.05 8.85
C ARG A 245 -11.90 -9.21 7.51
N PRO A 246 -10.57 -9.31 7.46
CA PRO A 246 -9.88 -9.43 6.20
C PRO A 246 -9.99 -10.83 5.60
N SER A 247 -9.96 -10.90 4.27
CA SER A 247 -9.78 -12.15 3.54
C SER A 247 -8.38 -12.74 3.77
N GLN A 248 -8.18 -13.99 3.34
CA GLN A 248 -6.94 -14.73 3.52
C GLN A 248 -5.70 -13.97 3.02
N THR A 249 -5.80 -13.39 1.82
CA THR A 249 -4.67 -12.78 1.10
C THR A 249 -4.52 -11.30 1.42
N GLN A 250 -3.31 -10.91 1.81
CA GLN A 250 -2.99 -9.54 2.25
C GLN A 250 -1.61 -9.13 1.77
N VAL A 251 -1.32 -7.84 1.71
CA VAL A 251 -0.02 -7.32 1.24
C VAL A 251 0.60 -6.39 2.29
N LEU A 252 1.92 -6.42 2.41
CA LEU A 252 2.69 -5.41 3.14
C LEU A 252 3.35 -4.43 2.17
N HIS A 253 3.04 -3.15 2.28
CA HIS A 253 3.68 -2.12 1.47
C HIS A 253 3.66 -0.73 2.13
N GLU A 254 4.46 0.20 1.61
CA GLU A 254 4.21 1.62 1.83
C GLU A 254 3.19 2.07 0.79
N PRO A 255 2.05 2.67 1.20
CA PRO A 255 1.04 3.13 0.26
C PRO A 255 1.59 4.26 -0.61
N LEU A 256 0.92 4.50 -1.74
CA LEU A 256 1.18 5.64 -2.61
C LEU A 256 0.87 6.95 -1.88
N ILE A 257 1.91 7.69 -1.50
CA ILE A 257 1.74 9.01 -0.87
C ILE A 257 2.45 10.12 -1.69
N ASP A 258 3.27 9.76 -2.67
CA ASP A 258 3.88 10.61 -3.71
C ASP A 258 3.65 9.89 -5.08
N GLU A 259 4.15 10.38 -6.22
CA GLU A 259 3.79 9.89 -7.57
C GLU A 259 4.16 8.43 -7.97
N ASP A 260 4.55 7.51 -7.07
CA ASP A 260 4.68 6.07 -7.39
C ASP A 260 4.69 5.18 -6.12
N PRO A 261 4.02 4.00 -6.10
CA PRO A 261 4.00 3.13 -4.92
C PRO A 261 5.35 2.48 -4.69
N VAL A 262 5.76 2.37 -3.42
CA VAL A 262 7.05 1.75 -3.06
C VAL A 262 7.08 0.27 -3.43
N PHE A 263 5.94 -0.42 -3.38
CA PHE A 263 5.84 -1.82 -3.80
C PHE A 263 6.19 -1.98 -5.30
N ILE A 264 5.60 -1.17 -6.20
CA ILE A 264 5.96 -1.20 -7.63
C ILE A 264 7.41 -0.80 -7.86
N ALA A 265 7.89 0.25 -7.19
CA ALA A 265 9.26 0.73 -7.35
C ALA A 265 10.32 -0.25 -6.80
N THR A 266 9.94 -1.18 -5.93
CA THR A 266 10.81 -2.28 -5.50
C THR A 266 10.68 -3.51 -6.39
N CYS A 267 9.51 -3.73 -7.02
CA CYS A 267 9.28 -4.78 -8.01
C CYS A 267 9.81 -4.45 -9.42
N THR A 268 10.05 -3.18 -9.74
CA THR A 268 10.62 -2.72 -11.01
C THR A 268 11.97 -2.06 -10.72
N GLU A 269 12.98 -2.22 -11.57
CA GLU A 269 14.29 -1.54 -11.43
C GLU A 269 14.21 -0.01 -11.69
N ARG A 270 13.03 0.60 -11.51
CA ARG A 270 12.71 1.99 -11.88
C ARG A 270 13.17 3.00 -10.82
N GLU A 271 14.42 2.83 -10.37
CA GLU A 271 15.02 3.50 -9.20
C GLU A 271 15.29 5.01 -9.39
N LEU A 272 15.06 5.56 -10.59
CA LEU A 272 15.53 6.88 -10.97
C LEU A 272 14.67 8.07 -10.53
N ARG A 273 13.54 7.88 -9.83
CA ARG A 273 12.71 9.02 -9.41
C ARG A 273 13.16 9.59 -8.06
N LYS A 274 13.68 10.82 -8.08
CA LYS A 274 14.07 11.61 -6.90
C LYS A 274 12.85 11.83 -6.00
N ARG A 275 12.73 11.04 -4.94
CA ARG A 275 11.65 11.16 -3.95
C ARG A 275 11.85 12.37 -3.06
N LYS A 276 10.75 12.98 -2.60
CA LYS A 276 10.81 13.99 -1.55
C LYS A 276 11.22 13.30 -0.24
N LYS A 277 12.34 13.73 0.36
CA LYS A 277 12.80 13.17 1.63
C LYS A 277 11.78 13.50 2.73
N ARG A 278 11.09 12.48 3.23
CA ARG A 278 10.19 12.57 4.39
C ARG A 278 10.95 12.25 5.67
N LYS A 279 10.54 12.85 6.78
CA LYS A 279 11.07 12.55 8.13
C LYS A 279 10.48 11.27 8.74
N PHE A 280 9.69 10.52 7.99
CA PHE A 280 9.09 9.26 8.41
C PHE A 280 8.86 8.33 7.20
N SER A 281 8.50 7.09 7.49
CA SER A 281 7.89 6.14 6.55
C SER A 281 6.61 5.57 7.16
N LEU A 282 5.67 5.21 6.29
CA LEU A 282 4.35 4.68 6.63
C LEU A 282 4.20 3.36 5.89
N TRP A 283 3.98 2.26 6.61
CA TRP A 283 3.69 0.95 6.03
C TRP A 283 2.30 0.50 6.46
N VAL A 284 1.68 -0.31 5.61
CA VAL A 284 0.35 -0.85 5.83
C VAL A 284 0.32 -2.35 5.58
N ARG A 285 -0.56 -3.05 6.30
CA ARG A 285 -1.06 -4.37 5.93
C ARG A 285 -2.44 -4.18 5.32
N GLN A 286 -2.58 -4.52 4.04
CA GLN A 286 -3.80 -4.25 3.27
C GLN A 286 -4.42 -5.53 2.76
N CYS A 287 -5.75 -5.63 2.81
CA CYS A 287 -6.50 -6.77 2.30
C CYS A 287 -6.48 -6.75 0.77
N SER A 288 -5.87 -7.77 0.16
CA SER A 288 -5.65 -7.81 -1.29
C SER A 288 -6.92 -8.02 -2.10
N SER A 289 -8.03 -8.42 -1.48
CA SER A 289 -9.31 -8.66 -2.16
C SER A 289 -10.24 -7.44 -2.16
N THR A 290 -10.08 -6.52 -1.21
CA THR A 290 -10.99 -5.37 -1.01
C THR A 290 -10.28 -4.02 -1.06
N GLY A 291 -8.96 -4.01 -0.86
CA GLY A 291 -8.17 -2.81 -0.69
C GLY A 291 -8.25 -2.20 0.72
N PHE A 292 -8.96 -2.83 1.65
CA PHE A 292 -9.10 -2.31 3.01
C PHE A 292 -7.77 -2.34 3.75
N ILE A 293 -7.32 -1.21 4.30
CA ILE A 293 -6.10 -1.15 5.12
C ILE A 293 -6.43 -1.63 6.53
N ILE A 294 -5.75 -2.69 6.97
CA ILE A 294 -6.03 -3.44 8.20
C ILE A 294 -5.13 -2.95 9.34
N GLN A 295 -3.84 -2.71 9.06
CA GLN A 295 -2.88 -2.23 10.05
C GLN A 295 -2.04 -1.08 9.47
N ILE A 296 -1.69 -0.12 10.32
CA ILE A 296 -0.78 0.98 10.00
C ILE A 296 0.44 0.92 10.92
N TYR A 297 1.63 1.10 10.35
CA TYR A 297 2.86 1.30 11.11
C TYR A 297 3.59 2.55 10.63
N VAL A 298 3.97 3.42 11.57
CA VAL A 298 4.71 4.66 11.28
C VAL A 298 6.08 4.58 11.95
N HIS A 299 7.14 4.73 11.16
CA HIS A 299 8.50 4.85 11.66
C HIS A 299 9.01 6.27 11.43
N LEU A 300 9.45 6.94 12.49
CA LEU A 300 10.16 8.20 12.36
C LEU A 300 11.60 7.92 11.93
N LYS A 301 12.06 8.63 10.90
CA LYS A 301 13.46 8.61 10.49
C LYS A 301 14.17 9.60 11.40
N GLU A 302 14.78 9.11 12.47
CA GLU A 302 15.47 9.95 13.43
C GLU A 302 16.52 10.83 12.74
N GLY A 303 16.61 12.09 13.18
CA GLY A 303 17.63 13.01 12.72
C GLY A 303 18.90 12.82 13.55
N SER A 304 20.01 12.52 12.90
CA SER A 304 21.39 12.87 13.29
C SER A 304 21.78 12.80 14.78
N GLY A 305 21.24 11.85 15.56
CA GLY A 305 21.80 11.47 16.85
C GLY A 305 22.87 10.38 16.66
N PRO A 306 23.77 10.15 17.63
CA PRO A 306 24.81 9.12 17.54
C PRO A 306 24.23 7.71 17.29
N ASP A 307 22.98 7.45 17.70
CA ASP A 307 22.26 6.18 17.46
C ASP A 307 21.60 6.08 16.06
N GLY A 308 21.45 7.20 15.35
CA GLY A 308 20.81 7.25 14.02
C GLY A 308 21.64 6.62 12.90
N LEU A 309 22.95 6.46 13.13
CA LEU A 309 23.86 5.79 12.20
C LEU A 309 23.64 4.27 12.20
N ASP A 310 23.21 3.68 13.32
CA ASP A 310 23.00 2.24 13.45
C ASP A 310 21.64 1.78 12.91
N ALA A 311 20.59 2.61 13.03
CA ALA A 311 19.29 2.34 12.42
C ALA A 311 19.32 2.34 10.87
N LEU A 312 20.21 3.14 10.26
CA LEU A 312 20.44 3.17 8.81
C LEU A 312 21.37 2.05 8.31
N LYS A 313 22.25 1.53 9.16
CA LYS A 313 23.15 0.39 8.85
C LYS A 313 22.39 -0.95 8.81
N ASN A 314 21.27 -1.08 9.52
CA ASN A 314 20.52 -2.34 9.61
C ASN A 314 19.12 -2.29 8.94
N LYS A 315 19.03 -1.80 7.69
CA LYS A 315 17.76 -1.76 6.92
C LYS A 315 16.98 -3.09 6.90
N PRO A 316 17.62 -4.28 6.75
CA PRO A 316 16.90 -5.55 6.80
C PRO A 316 16.22 -5.81 8.16
N GLN A 317 16.85 -5.40 9.27
CA GLN A 317 16.28 -5.53 10.61
C GLN A 317 15.06 -4.62 10.78
N LEU A 318 15.12 -3.39 10.24
CA LEU A 318 13.97 -2.48 10.23
C LEU A 318 12.77 -3.09 9.49
N HIS A 319 12.97 -3.62 8.27
CA HIS A 319 11.89 -4.18 7.48
C HIS A 319 11.29 -5.45 8.10
N GLY A 320 12.12 -6.33 8.67
CA GLY A 320 11.64 -7.48 9.43
C GLY A 320 10.82 -7.06 10.66
N MET A 321 11.29 -6.06 11.43
CA MET A 321 10.56 -5.51 12.57
C MET A 321 9.22 -4.88 12.14
N VAL A 322 9.20 -4.10 11.06
CA VAL A 322 7.97 -3.52 10.50
C VAL A 322 6.97 -4.62 10.14
N ALA A 323 7.42 -5.67 9.45
CA ALA A 323 6.57 -6.78 9.06
C ALA A 323 5.96 -7.49 10.27
N LYS A 324 6.77 -7.78 11.30
CA LYS A 324 6.31 -8.37 12.57
C LYS A 324 5.26 -7.49 13.26
N ASN A 325 5.48 -6.18 13.33
CA ASN A 325 4.51 -5.24 13.91
C ASN A 325 3.18 -5.23 13.14
N LEU A 326 3.24 -5.18 11.80
CA LEU A 326 2.04 -5.19 10.96
C LEU A 326 1.28 -6.52 11.01
N CYS A 327 1.94 -7.62 11.34
CA CYS A 327 1.35 -8.97 11.40
C CYS A 327 1.08 -9.47 12.83
N ARG A 328 1.22 -8.62 13.86
CA ARG A 328 1.03 -9.03 15.26
C ARG A 328 -0.31 -9.72 15.56
N ASN A 329 -1.38 -9.32 14.85
CA ASN A 329 -2.73 -9.88 14.96
C ASN A 329 -3.09 -10.78 13.77
N ALA A 330 -2.09 -11.33 13.07
CA ALA A 330 -2.25 -12.30 12.00
C ALA A 330 -2.02 -13.75 12.47
N ALA A 331 -1.45 -13.94 13.66
CA ALA A 331 -1.10 -15.25 14.18
C ALA A 331 -2.35 -16.14 14.35
N GLY A 332 -2.23 -17.42 13.98
CA GLY A 332 -3.30 -18.40 14.11
C GLY A 332 -4.43 -18.30 13.08
N LYS A 333 -4.24 -17.47 12.04
CA LYS A 333 -5.30 -17.16 11.06
C LYS A 333 -5.07 -17.74 9.68
N ASN A 334 -3.93 -18.39 9.44
CA ASN A 334 -3.59 -18.96 8.14
C ASN A 334 -3.63 -17.93 6.99
N TYR A 335 -3.34 -16.66 7.32
CA TYR A 335 -3.27 -15.59 6.33
C TYR A 335 -2.08 -15.78 5.39
N ILE A 336 -2.22 -15.34 4.14
CA ILE A 336 -1.15 -15.31 3.14
C ILE A 336 -0.72 -13.85 2.95
N ILE A 337 0.53 -13.57 3.31
CA ILE A 337 1.13 -12.24 3.29
C ILE A 337 2.06 -12.10 2.08
N PHE A 338 1.72 -11.19 1.18
CA PHE A 338 2.53 -10.81 0.03
C PHE A 338 3.52 -9.71 0.40
N THR A 339 4.80 -9.90 0.05
CA THR A 339 5.88 -8.98 0.43
C THR A 339 6.75 -8.56 -0.74
N GLY A 340 7.23 -7.32 -0.67
CA GLY A 340 8.21 -6.80 -1.61
C GLY A 340 9.64 -7.21 -1.21
N PRO A 341 10.63 -7.02 -2.09
CA PRO A 341 12.00 -7.46 -1.87
C PRO A 341 12.63 -7.02 -0.55
N SER A 342 12.33 -5.82 -0.07
CA SER A 342 12.91 -5.31 1.18
C SER A 342 12.44 -6.03 2.44
N ILE A 343 11.33 -6.77 2.39
CA ILE A 343 10.75 -7.50 3.52
C ILE A 343 10.99 -9.03 3.37
N THR A 344 11.11 -9.52 2.14
CA THR A 344 11.27 -10.96 1.87
C THR A 344 12.62 -11.48 2.36
N SER A 345 12.61 -12.44 3.30
CA SER A 345 13.79 -13.21 3.73
C SER A 345 13.39 -14.59 4.26
N LEU A 346 14.33 -15.54 4.23
CA LEU A 346 14.11 -16.91 4.73
C LEU A 346 13.75 -16.91 6.21
N THR A 347 14.56 -16.25 7.03
CA THR A 347 14.40 -16.18 8.49
C THR A 347 13.04 -15.61 8.89
N LEU A 348 12.57 -14.55 8.23
CA LEU A 348 11.27 -13.95 8.55
C LEU A 348 10.12 -14.90 8.22
N PHE A 349 10.18 -15.59 7.07
CA PHE A 349 9.12 -16.49 6.65
C PHE A 349 9.07 -17.74 7.51
N GLU A 350 10.22 -18.28 7.92
CA GLU A 350 10.30 -19.38 8.90
C GLU A 350 9.71 -18.97 10.27
N GLU A 351 9.87 -17.71 10.69
CA GLU A 351 9.29 -17.20 11.94
C GLU A 351 7.77 -16.97 11.85
N PHE A 352 7.28 -16.49 10.71
CA PHE A 352 5.86 -16.31 10.44
C PHE A 352 5.14 -17.66 10.31
N GLU A 353 5.78 -18.67 9.73
CA GLU A 353 5.20 -20.01 9.65
C GLU A 353 4.92 -20.62 11.03
N LYS A 354 5.82 -20.39 12.00
CA LYS A 354 5.62 -20.83 13.40
C LYS A 354 4.39 -20.19 14.06
N GLN A 355 3.88 -19.11 13.49
CA GLN A 355 2.69 -18.38 13.95
C GLN A 355 1.48 -18.63 13.03
N GLU A 356 1.55 -19.60 12.13
CA GLU A 356 0.49 -19.88 11.13
C GLU A 356 0.21 -18.67 10.23
N ILE A 357 1.28 -17.94 9.87
CA ILE A 357 1.28 -16.85 8.89
C ILE A 357 2.11 -17.32 7.69
N TYR A 358 1.46 -17.43 6.53
CA TYR A 358 2.08 -17.88 5.29
C TYR A 358 2.47 -16.70 4.43
N CYS A 359 3.45 -16.88 3.55
CA CYS A 359 4.02 -15.78 2.79
C CYS A 359 4.29 -16.14 1.32
N CYS A 360 4.26 -15.11 0.49
CA CYS A 360 4.74 -15.17 -0.89
C CYS A 360 5.41 -13.84 -1.23
N GLY A 361 6.74 -13.85 -1.33
CA GLY A 361 7.54 -12.64 -1.48
C GLY A 361 8.41 -12.64 -2.73
N LEU A 362 8.59 -11.49 -3.34
CA LEU A 362 9.60 -11.29 -4.38
C LEU A 362 10.98 -11.15 -3.73
N LEU A 363 12.01 -11.75 -4.32
CA LEU A 363 13.40 -11.64 -3.89
C LEU A 363 14.22 -10.77 -4.86
N SER A 364 15.15 -10.00 -4.30
CA SER A 364 16.17 -9.27 -5.04
C SER A 364 17.50 -9.36 -4.31
N SER A 365 18.56 -9.77 -4.99
CA SER A 365 19.91 -9.82 -4.42
C SER A 365 20.42 -8.48 -3.88
N ARG A 366 19.83 -7.35 -4.33
CA ARG A 366 20.19 -6.00 -3.89
C ARG A 366 19.37 -5.48 -2.72
N LYS A 367 18.15 -6.00 -2.51
CA LYS A 367 17.17 -5.43 -1.56
C LYS A 367 16.72 -6.40 -0.49
N SER A 368 16.82 -7.71 -0.74
CA SER A 368 16.43 -8.77 0.18
C SER A 368 17.61 -9.25 1.02
N ASP A 369 17.32 -9.81 2.18
CA ASP A 369 18.27 -10.66 2.91
C ASP A 369 18.20 -12.07 2.31
N CYS A 370 19.24 -12.44 1.56
CA CYS A 370 19.36 -13.73 0.88
C CYS A 370 20.17 -14.75 1.69
N THR A 371 20.50 -14.46 2.95
CA THR A 371 21.21 -15.39 3.83
C THR A 371 20.45 -16.72 3.93
N GLY A 372 21.16 -17.84 3.73
CA GLY A 372 20.59 -19.20 3.79
C GLY A 372 19.83 -19.65 2.55
N LEU A 373 19.77 -18.84 1.48
CA LEU A 373 19.23 -19.25 0.18
C LEU A 373 20.33 -19.86 -0.71
N PRO A 374 20.01 -20.86 -1.55
CA PRO A 374 20.98 -21.54 -2.41
C PRO A 374 21.56 -20.57 -3.47
N PRO A 375 22.88 -20.36 -3.51
CA PRO A 375 23.53 -19.49 -4.51
C PRO A 375 23.22 -19.88 -5.96
N SER A 376 23.03 -21.18 -6.25
CA SER A 376 22.66 -21.70 -7.57
C SER A 376 21.38 -21.06 -8.11
N MET A 377 20.43 -20.74 -7.23
CA MET A 377 19.16 -20.12 -7.57
C MET A 377 19.23 -18.60 -7.62
N LEU A 378 20.27 -17.98 -7.06
CA LEU A 378 20.46 -16.52 -7.00
C LEU A 378 21.30 -15.97 -8.15
N SER A 379 22.14 -16.80 -8.76
CA SER A 379 22.91 -16.46 -9.95
C SER A 379 22.04 -16.46 -11.21
N ASN A 380 22.39 -15.63 -12.19
CA ASN A 380 21.77 -15.67 -13.52
C ASN A 380 22.64 -16.53 -14.44
N PRO A 381 22.09 -17.51 -15.18
CA PRO A 381 22.84 -18.24 -16.18
C PRO A 381 23.33 -17.31 -17.30
N ALA A 382 24.46 -17.66 -17.92
CA ALA A 382 25.04 -16.89 -19.02
C ALA A 382 24.10 -16.84 -20.24
N THR A 383 23.35 -17.91 -20.48
CA THR A 383 22.35 -17.98 -21.56
C THR A 383 20.95 -17.77 -20.99
N PRO A 384 20.17 -16.82 -21.52
CA PRO A 384 18.80 -16.60 -21.08
C PRO A 384 17.89 -17.81 -21.40
N PRO A 385 17.14 -18.33 -20.41
CA PRO A 385 16.18 -19.42 -20.61
C PRO A 385 15.01 -19.06 -21.55
N ALA A 386 14.19 -20.06 -21.91
CA ALA A 386 12.93 -19.80 -22.60
C ALA A 386 11.92 -19.09 -21.67
N ARG A 387 11.08 -18.21 -22.22
CA ARG A 387 10.04 -17.52 -21.45
C ARG A 387 9.08 -18.54 -20.83
N GLY A 388 8.83 -18.42 -19.53
CA GLY A 388 7.99 -19.35 -18.77
C GLY A 388 8.76 -20.47 -18.07
N GLN A 389 10.02 -20.70 -18.46
CA GLN A 389 10.87 -21.71 -17.81
C GLN A 389 11.14 -21.30 -16.35
N HIS A 390 11.13 -22.28 -15.46
CA HIS A 390 11.40 -22.07 -14.05
C HIS A 390 12.20 -23.21 -13.44
N GLN A 391 12.85 -22.89 -12.32
CA GLN A 391 13.47 -23.85 -11.42
C GLN A 391 12.89 -23.64 -10.02
N ILE A 392 12.81 -24.72 -9.24
CA ILE A 392 12.32 -24.69 -7.87
C ILE A 392 13.27 -25.51 -6.99
N ARG A 393 13.61 -24.96 -5.83
CA ARG A 393 14.28 -25.66 -4.74
C ARG A 393 13.41 -25.56 -3.50
N MET A 394 13.35 -26.62 -2.70
CA MET A 394 12.58 -26.66 -1.46
C MET A 394 13.46 -26.87 -0.24
N LYS A 395 13.11 -26.23 0.87
CA LYS A 395 13.63 -26.50 2.22
C LYS A 395 12.45 -26.60 3.18
N GLY A 396 12.16 -27.81 3.66
CA GLY A 396 10.98 -28.07 4.49
C GLY A 396 9.65 -27.73 3.78
N SER A 397 8.99 -26.67 4.24
CA SER A 397 7.77 -26.08 3.67
C SER A 397 8.04 -24.98 2.63
N MET A 398 9.26 -24.44 2.62
CA MET A 398 9.62 -23.27 1.86
C MET A 398 10.02 -23.65 0.45
N SER A 399 9.52 -22.91 -0.53
CA SER A 399 9.87 -23.03 -1.94
C SER A 399 10.56 -21.75 -2.40
N LEU A 400 11.75 -21.91 -2.97
CA LEU A 400 12.45 -20.87 -3.72
C LEU A 400 12.21 -21.13 -5.21
N ILE A 401 11.61 -20.17 -5.89
CA ILE A 401 11.23 -20.25 -7.29
C ILE A 401 12.07 -19.26 -8.07
N CYS A 402 12.72 -19.69 -9.16
CA CYS A 402 13.34 -18.82 -10.15
C CYS A 402 12.58 -18.99 -11.46
N TRP A 403 11.79 -17.99 -11.86
CA TRP A 403 10.99 -17.99 -13.08
C TRP A 403 11.53 -16.97 -14.08
N TYR A 404 11.73 -17.40 -15.32
CA TYR A 404 12.26 -16.57 -16.38
C TYR A 404 11.16 -16.04 -17.30
N ASN A 405 11.19 -14.72 -17.55
CA ASN A 405 10.32 -14.10 -18.54
C ASN A 405 11.10 -13.10 -19.41
N LYS A 406 11.23 -11.84 -18.97
CA LYS A 406 12.13 -10.84 -19.59
C LYS A 406 13.39 -10.62 -18.75
N GLY A 407 13.66 -11.56 -17.87
CA GLY A 407 14.56 -11.47 -16.74
C GLY A 407 14.18 -12.51 -15.69
N HIS A 408 15.08 -12.75 -14.74
CA HIS A 408 14.87 -13.69 -13.65
C HIS A 408 14.06 -13.04 -12.54
N PHE A 409 12.87 -13.57 -12.30
CA PHE A 409 12.07 -13.25 -11.13
C PHE A 409 12.22 -14.37 -10.11
N ARG A 410 12.61 -13.99 -8.89
CA ARG A 410 12.84 -14.94 -7.80
C ARG A 410 11.78 -14.74 -6.72
N PHE A 411 11.22 -15.83 -6.23
CA PHE A 411 10.18 -15.79 -5.21
C PHE A 411 10.53 -16.75 -4.09
N LEU A 412 10.25 -16.34 -2.87
CA LEU A 412 10.22 -17.21 -1.70
C LEU A 412 8.76 -17.40 -1.30
N THR A 413 8.33 -18.62 -1.01
CA THR A 413 6.96 -18.86 -0.55
C THR A 413 6.81 -20.17 0.22
N ASN A 414 5.93 -20.17 1.22
CA ASN A 414 5.40 -21.38 1.85
C ASN A 414 3.85 -21.45 1.73
N ALA A 415 3.24 -20.60 0.92
CA ALA A 415 1.79 -20.45 0.80
C ALA A 415 1.18 -21.25 -0.36
N TYR A 416 1.99 -21.64 -1.35
CA TYR A 416 1.53 -22.27 -2.58
C TYR A 416 2.33 -23.55 -2.84
N SER A 417 1.66 -24.57 -3.40
CA SER A 417 2.31 -25.80 -3.82
C SER A 417 3.33 -25.51 -4.94
N PRO A 418 4.55 -26.05 -4.87
CA PRO A 418 5.54 -25.93 -5.94
C PRO A 418 5.19 -26.76 -7.18
N MET A 419 4.25 -27.71 -7.06
CA MET A 419 3.83 -28.56 -8.17
C MET A 419 2.67 -27.96 -8.97
N GLN A 420 1.94 -27.00 -8.38
CA GLN A 420 0.81 -26.36 -9.03
C GLN A 420 1.30 -25.33 -10.06
N GLN A 421 0.79 -25.48 -11.28
CA GLN A 421 1.07 -24.59 -12.40
C GLN A 421 -0.02 -23.53 -12.50
N GLY A 422 0.40 -22.35 -12.92
CA GLY A 422 -0.42 -21.20 -13.23
C GLY A 422 -0.03 -20.59 -14.58
N VAL A 423 -0.66 -19.47 -14.92
CA VAL A 423 -0.42 -18.82 -16.21
C VAL A 423 -0.52 -17.29 -16.11
N ILE A 424 0.46 -16.59 -16.70
CA ILE A 424 0.37 -15.15 -16.94
C ILE A 424 -0.26 -14.92 -18.31
N ILE A 425 -1.50 -14.41 -18.32
CA ILE A 425 -2.24 -14.09 -19.55
C ILE A 425 -1.88 -12.68 -20.01
N LYS A 426 -1.43 -12.52 -21.26
CA LYS A 426 -1.20 -11.21 -21.89
C LYS A 426 -2.06 -11.06 -23.14
N ARG A 427 -2.87 -9.98 -23.18
CA ARG A 427 -3.81 -9.69 -24.29
C ARG A 427 -3.20 -9.74 -25.69
N ARG A 428 -1.91 -9.40 -25.85
CA ARG A 428 -1.21 -9.35 -27.15
C ARG A 428 -0.17 -10.44 -27.40
N SER A 429 0.35 -11.11 -26.37
CA SER A 429 1.49 -12.04 -26.50
C SER A 429 1.19 -13.47 -26.04
N GLY A 430 -0.08 -13.79 -25.82
CA GLY A 430 -0.52 -15.11 -25.40
C GLY A 430 -0.28 -15.40 -23.91
N GLU A 431 -0.27 -16.68 -23.61
CA GLU A 431 -0.13 -17.26 -22.28
C GLU A 431 1.33 -17.61 -21.99
N ILE A 432 1.79 -17.33 -20.77
CA ILE A 432 3.15 -17.70 -20.31
C ILE A 432 2.99 -18.63 -19.11
N PRO A 433 3.43 -19.90 -19.19
CA PRO A 433 3.35 -20.81 -18.06
C PRO A 433 4.24 -20.31 -16.92
N CYS A 434 3.77 -20.50 -15.69
CA CYS A 434 4.51 -20.13 -14.48
C CYS A 434 4.03 -20.98 -13.31
N PRO A 435 4.78 -21.09 -12.21
CA PRO A 435 4.24 -21.66 -10.97
C PRO A 435 3.05 -20.85 -10.45
N LEU A 436 2.10 -21.49 -9.77
CA LEU A 436 0.90 -20.83 -9.22
C LEU A 436 1.24 -19.63 -8.32
N ALA A 437 2.31 -19.74 -7.52
CA ALA A 437 2.80 -18.65 -6.69
C ALA A 437 3.11 -17.37 -7.48
N VAL A 438 3.63 -17.52 -8.71
CA VAL A 438 3.95 -16.39 -9.61
C VAL A 438 2.68 -15.75 -10.14
N GLU A 439 1.70 -16.55 -10.56
CA GLU A 439 0.39 -16.05 -10.99
C GLU A 439 -0.30 -15.29 -9.85
N ALA A 440 -0.40 -15.91 -8.67
CA ALA A 440 -1.01 -15.31 -7.49
C ALA A 440 -0.32 -13.98 -7.14
N PHE A 441 1.02 -13.96 -7.04
CA PHE A 441 1.77 -12.74 -6.74
C PHE A 441 1.51 -11.65 -7.79
N ALA A 442 1.56 -11.99 -9.08
CA ALA A 442 1.34 -11.03 -10.16
C ALA A 442 -0.08 -10.45 -10.14
N ALA A 443 -1.09 -11.27 -9.80
CA ALA A 443 -2.48 -10.87 -9.67
C ALA A 443 -2.68 -9.88 -8.51
N HIS A 444 -2.22 -10.23 -7.30
CA HIS A 444 -2.35 -9.36 -6.13
C HIS A 444 -1.55 -8.06 -6.28
N LEU A 445 -0.32 -8.13 -6.81
CA LEU A 445 0.44 -6.93 -7.16
C LEU A 445 -0.36 -6.05 -8.11
N SER A 446 -0.88 -6.60 -9.21
CA SER A 446 -1.63 -5.81 -10.19
C SER A 446 -2.84 -5.10 -9.57
N TYR A 447 -3.52 -5.76 -8.64
CA TYR A 447 -4.69 -5.18 -7.98
C TYR A 447 -4.30 -4.03 -7.04
N ILE A 448 -3.28 -4.23 -6.21
CA ILE A 448 -2.78 -3.19 -5.29
C ILE A 448 -2.25 -1.99 -6.05
N CYS A 449 -1.58 -2.19 -7.18
CA CYS A 449 -1.16 -1.09 -8.06
C CYS A 449 -2.34 -0.25 -8.54
N LYS A 450 -3.42 -0.90 -9.00
CA LYS A 450 -4.64 -0.22 -9.47
C LYS A 450 -5.35 0.49 -8.32
N TYR A 451 -5.38 -0.12 -7.14
CA TYR A 451 -5.93 0.49 -5.93
C TYR A 451 -5.19 1.78 -5.59
N ASP A 452 -3.87 1.68 -5.48
CA ASP A 452 -3.03 2.80 -5.11
C ASP A 452 -3.17 3.92 -6.15
N ASP A 453 -3.12 3.63 -7.45
CA ASP A 453 -3.34 4.62 -8.52
C ASP A 453 -4.70 5.34 -8.41
N LYS A 454 -5.77 4.57 -8.15
CA LYS A 454 -7.13 5.12 -8.04
C LYS A 454 -7.35 5.97 -6.79
N TYR A 455 -6.80 5.57 -5.64
CA TYR A 455 -7.13 6.18 -4.35
C TYR A 455 -6.07 7.12 -3.78
N SER A 456 -4.81 7.00 -4.20
CA SER A 456 -3.73 7.88 -3.74
C SER A 456 -3.96 9.35 -4.10
N LYS A 457 -4.59 9.61 -5.25
CA LYS A 457 -4.97 10.98 -5.66
C LYS A 457 -5.95 11.66 -4.70
N TYR A 458 -6.67 10.87 -3.89
CA TYR A 458 -7.59 11.37 -2.86
C TYR A 458 -6.93 11.44 -1.47
N PHE A 459 -5.60 11.42 -1.39
CA PHE A 459 -4.92 11.81 -0.17
C PHE A 459 -4.99 13.33 0.00
N ILE A 460 -5.12 13.76 1.25
CA ILE A 460 -5.15 15.19 1.59
C ILE A 460 -3.83 15.84 1.15
N SER A 461 -3.96 16.76 0.20
CA SER A 461 -2.86 17.54 -0.41
C SER A 461 -2.43 18.76 0.42
N HIS A 462 -3.19 19.13 1.45
CA HIS A 462 -2.87 20.28 2.31
C HIS A 462 -1.46 20.16 2.86
N LYS A 463 -0.59 21.13 2.54
CA LYS A 463 0.83 21.16 2.92
C LYS A 463 0.99 21.41 4.43
N PRO A 464 1.34 20.40 5.23
CA PRO A 464 1.45 20.56 6.67
C PRO A 464 2.88 20.97 7.08
N ASN A 465 2.97 21.76 8.16
CA ASN A 465 4.25 22.31 8.62
C ASN A 465 5.01 21.37 9.57
N LYS A 466 4.33 20.39 10.17
CA LYS A 466 4.90 19.49 11.18
C LYS A 466 4.76 18.02 10.77
N THR A 467 5.75 17.19 11.09
CA THR A 467 5.74 15.75 10.77
C THR A 467 4.52 15.02 11.33
N TRP A 468 4.09 15.33 12.57
CA TRP A 468 2.90 14.70 13.14
C TRP A 468 1.61 15.07 12.39
N GLN A 469 1.54 16.27 11.81
CA GLN A 469 0.39 16.69 10.97
C GLN A 469 0.39 15.92 9.65
N GLN A 470 1.57 15.67 9.05
CA GLN A 470 1.68 14.80 7.85
C GLN A 470 1.12 13.41 8.15
N VAL A 471 1.54 12.81 9.26
CA VAL A 471 1.06 11.49 9.69
C VAL A 471 -0.46 11.53 9.93
N PHE A 472 -0.96 12.56 10.60
CA PHE A 472 -2.40 12.73 10.87
C PHE A 472 -3.23 12.81 9.59
N TRP A 473 -2.84 13.64 8.62
CA TRP A 473 -3.59 13.78 7.37
C TRP A 473 -3.56 12.51 6.51
N PHE A 474 -2.46 11.76 6.53
CA PHE A 474 -2.42 10.44 5.87
C PHE A 474 -3.32 9.42 6.56
N ALA A 475 -3.33 9.39 7.89
CA ALA A 475 -4.23 8.50 8.64
C ALA A 475 -5.71 8.85 8.40
N ILE A 476 -6.08 10.13 8.33
CA ILE A 476 -7.44 10.56 7.93
C ILE A 476 -7.76 10.13 6.50
N SER A 477 -6.82 10.29 5.56
CA SER A 477 -7.02 9.87 4.16
C SER A 477 -7.29 8.37 4.06
N ILE A 478 -6.56 7.55 4.83
CA ILE A 478 -6.79 6.11 4.93
C ILE A 478 -8.17 5.81 5.54
N ALA A 479 -8.56 6.50 6.60
CA ALA A 479 -9.87 6.33 7.24
C ALA A 479 -11.02 6.59 6.24
N ILE A 480 -10.92 7.63 5.41
CA ILE A 480 -11.92 7.94 4.37
C ILE A 480 -11.96 6.86 3.29
N ASN A 481 -10.80 6.34 2.87
CA ASN A 481 -10.74 5.26 1.89
C ASN A 481 -11.36 3.97 2.44
N ASN A 482 -11.05 3.60 3.69
CA ASN A 482 -11.68 2.47 4.37
C ASN A 482 -13.19 2.68 4.53
N ALA A 483 -13.65 3.89 4.85
CA ALA A 483 -15.08 4.24 4.90
C ALA A 483 -15.77 4.03 3.55
N TYR A 484 -15.15 4.46 2.46
CA TYR A 484 -15.69 4.25 1.11
C TYR A 484 -15.73 2.75 0.73
N ILE A 485 -14.76 1.95 1.16
CA ILE A 485 -14.76 0.50 0.94
C ILE A 485 -15.96 -0.13 1.67
N LEU A 486 -16.16 0.18 2.96
CA LEU A 486 -17.30 -0.32 3.71
C LEU A 486 -18.64 0.12 3.11
N TYR A 487 -18.72 1.37 2.64
CA TYR A 487 -19.90 1.88 1.96
C TYR A 487 -20.24 1.04 0.73
N LYS A 488 -19.29 0.79 -0.17
CA LYS A 488 -19.54 -0.05 -1.37
C LYS A 488 -19.94 -1.48 -1.06
N MET A 489 -19.50 -2.00 0.08
CA MET A 489 -19.84 -3.35 0.55
C MET A 489 -21.17 -3.39 1.33
N SER A 490 -21.90 -2.28 1.41
CA SER A 490 -23.13 -2.15 2.18
C SER A 490 -24.37 -1.95 1.31
N ASP A 491 -25.53 -2.22 1.88
CA ASP A 491 -26.83 -1.99 1.25
C ASP A 491 -27.04 -0.51 0.85
N ALA A 492 -26.38 0.44 1.54
CA ALA A 492 -26.46 1.86 1.21
C ALA A 492 -25.89 2.17 -0.18
N TYR A 493 -24.89 1.41 -0.64
CA TYR A 493 -24.36 1.58 -1.99
C TYR A 493 -25.33 1.09 -3.07
N HIS A 494 -26.17 0.09 -2.76
CA HIS A 494 -27.20 -0.37 -3.69
C HIS A 494 -28.32 0.66 -3.85
N VAL A 495 -28.61 1.44 -2.81
CA VAL A 495 -29.58 2.55 -2.85
C VAL A 495 -29.05 3.71 -3.67
N LYS A 496 -27.84 4.18 -3.37
CA LYS A 496 -27.19 5.28 -4.09
C LYS A 496 -25.75 4.88 -4.36
N ARG A 497 -25.29 4.93 -5.61
CA ARG A 497 -23.93 4.50 -5.98
C ARG A 497 -23.01 5.70 -6.14
N TYR A 498 -22.41 6.20 -5.06
CA TYR A 498 -21.41 7.25 -5.19
C TYR A 498 -20.09 6.71 -5.74
N SER A 499 -19.48 7.45 -6.67
CA SER A 499 -18.06 7.32 -6.96
C SER A 499 -17.22 7.76 -5.75
N ARG A 500 -15.91 7.47 -5.75
CA ARG A 500 -15.01 7.90 -4.66
C ARG A 500 -14.97 9.42 -4.51
N ALA A 501 -15.02 10.15 -5.62
CA ALA A 501 -15.07 11.61 -5.62
C ALA A 501 -16.37 12.10 -4.99
N GLN A 502 -17.52 11.58 -5.46
CA GLN A 502 -18.84 11.94 -4.93
C GLN A 502 -18.99 11.60 -3.44
N PHE A 503 -18.46 10.46 -3.00
CA PHE A 503 -18.45 10.10 -1.58
C PHE A 503 -17.64 11.11 -0.75
N GLY A 504 -16.48 11.53 -1.26
CA GLY A 504 -15.66 12.57 -0.61
C GLY A 504 -16.35 13.93 -0.58
N GLU A 505 -16.94 14.36 -1.69
CA GLU A 505 -17.72 15.62 -1.76
C GLU A 505 -18.89 15.61 -0.79
N ARG A 506 -19.58 14.47 -0.68
CA ARG A 506 -20.69 14.29 0.24
C ARG A 506 -20.21 14.35 1.70
N LEU A 507 -19.11 13.66 2.01
CA LEU A 507 -18.50 13.72 3.34
C LEU A 507 -18.11 15.16 3.72
N VAL A 508 -17.52 15.91 2.79
CA VAL A 508 -17.19 17.33 3.01
C VAL A 508 -18.46 18.12 3.33
N ARG A 509 -19.51 18.01 2.51
CA ARG A 509 -20.78 18.72 2.77
C ARG A 509 -21.38 18.39 4.13
N GLU A 510 -21.44 17.11 4.49
CA GLU A 510 -21.97 16.66 5.78
C GLU A 510 -21.12 17.14 6.97
N LEU A 511 -19.78 17.18 6.83
CA LEU A 511 -18.88 17.75 7.85
C LEU A 511 -19.08 19.26 8.05
N LEU A 512 -19.45 19.97 6.99
CA LEU A 512 -19.78 21.40 7.06
C LEU A 512 -21.25 21.67 7.45
N GLY A 513 -22.05 20.63 7.72
CA GLY A 513 -23.47 20.80 8.04
C GLY A 513 -24.31 21.33 6.87
N LEU A 514 -23.85 21.12 5.63
CA LEU A 514 -24.57 21.51 4.43
C LEU A 514 -25.50 20.35 4.03
N GLU A 515 -26.80 20.55 4.15
CA GLU A 515 -27.80 19.59 3.66
C GLU A 515 -27.84 19.59 2.12
N ASP A 516 -28.34 18.49 1.53
CA ASP A 516 -28.73 18.52 0.13
C ASP A 516 -29.87 19.54 0.01
N ALA A 517 -29.67 20.61 -0.76
CA ALA A 517 -30.81 21.32 -1.29
C ALA A 517 -31.60 20.27 -2.10
N SER A 518 -32.81 19.93 -1.63
CA SER A 518 -33.78 19.23 -2.48
C SER A 518 -33.76 19.90 -3.84
N PRO A 519 -33.70 19.16 -4.96
CA PRO A 519 -33.88 19.79 -6.25
C PRO A 519 -35.22 20.51 -6.19
N ALA A 520 -35.18 21.84 -6.21
CA ALA A 520 -36.37 22.66 -6.25
C ALA A 520 -37.17 22.19 -7.47
N HIS A 521 -38.39 21.73 -7.20
CA HIS A 521 -39.35 21.28 -8.21
C HIS A 521 -39.69 22.36 -9.21
#